data_AF-A0A5R2NCF1-F1
#
_entry.id   AF-A0A5R2NCF1-F1
#
_cell.length_a   1.000
_cell.length_b   1.000
_cell.length_c   1.000
_cell.angle_alpha   90.00
_cell.angle_beta   90.00
_cell.angle_gamma   90.00
#
_symmetry.space_group_name_H-M   'P 1'
#
loop_
_entity.id
_entity.type
_entity.pdbx_description
1 polymer ?
#
loop_
_entity_poly.entity_id
_entity_poly.type
_entity_poly.pdbx_seq_one_letter_code
_entity_poly.pdbx_strand_id
1 'polypeptide(L)' 'MRCPYCQSEDTQVKDSRPAEDGAAIRRRRVCPDCG' A
#
# COMPACT_ATOMS: atom_id res chain seq x y z
N MET A 1 1.78 8.48 0.98
CA MET A 1 2.79 7.81 0.13
C MET A 1 2.34 8.10 -1.28
N ARG A 2 3.19 8.66 -2.12
CA ARG A 2 2.75 9.14 -3.42
C ARG A 2 2.36 7.96 -4.33
N CYS A 3 1.19 8.01 -4.95
CA CYS A 3 0.75 6.99 -5.90
C CYS A 3 1.68 6.98 -7.11
N PRO A 4 2.20 5.82 -7.55
CA PRO A 4 3.11 5.74 -8.70
C PRO A 4 2.43 6.05 -10.04
N TYR A 5 1.09 6.00 -10.12
CA TYR A 5 0.34 6.19 -11.36
C TYR A 5 -0.14 7.64 -11.54
N CYS A 6 -0.91 8.15 -10.59
CA CYS A 6 -1.51 9.49 -10.68
C CYS A 6 -0.78 10.55 -9.84
N GLN A 7 0.24 10.16 -9.06
CA GLN A 7 1.00 11.05 -8.19
C GLN A 7 0.21 11.71 -7.04
N SER A 8 -1.01 11.25 -6.77
CA SER A 8 -1.78 11.66 -5.60
C SER A 8 -1.04 11.32 -4.30
N GLU A 9 -1.17 12.17 -3.29
CA GLU A 9 -0.45 12.04 -2.03
C GLU A 9 -1.12 11.03 -1.06
N ASP A 10 -2.41 10.78 -1.31
CA ASP A 10 -3.22 9.82 -0.57
C ASP A 10 -3.17 8.41 -1.19
N THR A 11 -2.83 7.45 -0.34
CA THR A 11 -2.94 6.01 -0.64
C THR A 11 -3.31 5.32 0.66
N GLN A 12 -4.33 4.45 0.61
CA GLN A 12 -4.86 3.76 1.78
C GLN A 12 -4.36 2.32 1.85
N VAL A 13 -4.03 1.85 3.04
CA VAL A 13 -3.66 0.45 3.27
C VAL A 13 -4.94 -0.40 3.25
N LYS A 14 -5.01 -1.39 2.38
CA LYS A 14 -6.16 -2.32 2.28
C LYS A 14 -5.90 -3.66 2.92
N ASP A 15 -4.67 -4.15 2.84
CA ASP A 15 -4.28 -5.46 3.37
C ASP A 15 -2.91 -5.35 4.03
N SER A 16 -2.77 -5.99 5.19
CA SER A 16 -1.51 -6.12 5.91
C SER A 16 -1.29 -7.59 6.24
N ARG A 17 -0.19 -8.15 5.77
CA ARG A 17 0.17 -9.54 6.02
C ARG A 17 1.62 -9.68 6.48
N PRO A 18 1.91 -10.60 7.41
CA PRO A 18 3.28 -10.92 7.77
C PRO A 18 3.99 -11.59 6.60
N ALA A 19 5.30 -11.38 6.48
CA ALA A 19 6.17 -12.22 5.67
C ALA A 19 6.27 -13.61 6.31
N GLU A 20 6.60 -14.64 5.53
CA GLU A 20 6.65 -16.04 5.99
C GLU A 20 7.62 -16.26 7.17
N ASP A 21 8.67 -15.45 7.25
CA ASP A 21 9.67 -15.44 8.32
C ASP A 21 9.27 -14.57 9.53
N GLY A 22 8.15 -13.82 9.45
CA GLY A 22 7.69 -12.92 10.51
C GLY A 22 8.53 -11.65 10.69
N ALA A 23 9.70 -11.54 10.06
CA ALA A 23 10.60 -10.39 10.18
C ALA A 23 10.08 -9.09 9.55
N ALA A 24 9.04 -9.16 8.71
CA ALA A 24 8.49 -8.00 8.02
C ALA A 24 6.97 -8.08 7.85
N ILE A 25 6.32 -6.91 7.75
CA ILE A 25 4.91 -6.81 7.37
C ILE A 25 4.80 -6.14 6.00
N ARG A 26 4.20 -6.84 5.05
CA ARG A 26 3.87 -6.31 3.73
C ARG A 26 2.50 -5.67 3.78
N ARG A 27 2.41 -4.41 3.32
CA ARG A 27 1.16 -3.63 3.28
C ARG A 27 0.78 -3.32 1.84
N ARG A 28 -0.36 -3.81 1.37
CA ARG A 28 -0.93 -3.44 0.08
C ARG A 28 -1.61 -2.09 0.22
N ARG A 29 -1.21 -1.12 -0.60
CA ARG A 29 -1.84 0.20 -0.70
C ARG A 29 -2.68 0.31 -1.97
N VAL A 30 -3.76 1.08 -1.89
CA VAL A 30 -4.72 1.39 -2.97
C VAL A 30 -4.85 2.90 -3.01
N CYS A 31 -4.81 3.48 -4.20
CA CYS A 31 -5.01 4.92 -4.38
C CYS A 31 -6.51 5.17 -4.57
N PRO A 32 -7.16 6.04 -3.77
CA PRO A 32 -8.59 6.31 -3.97
C PRO A 32 -8.89 7.05 -5.28
N ASP A 33 -7.88 7.68 -5.89
CA ASP A 33 -8.03 8.49 -7.09
C ASP A 33 -7.93 7.65 -8.38
N CYS A 34 -7.10 6.61 -8.39
CA CYS A 34 -6.85 5.79 -9.60
C CYS A 34 -6.88 4.26 -9.42
N GLY A 35 -6.99 3.73 -8.19
CA GLY A 35 -7.10 2.28 -7.90
C GLY A 35 -5.88 1.67 -7.22
#